data_AF-A0A6I3WPS0-F1
#
_entry.id   AF-A0A6I3WPS0-F1
#
_cell.length_a   1.000
_cell.length_b   1.000
_cell.length_c   1.000
_cell.angle_alpha   90.00
_cell.angle_beta   90.00
_cell.angle_gamma   90.00
#
_symmetry.space_group_name_H-M   'P 1'
#
loop_
_entity.id
_entity.type
_entity.pdbx_description
1 polymer ?
#
loop_
_entity_poly.entity_id
_entity_poly.type
_entity_poly.pdbx_seq_one_letter_code
_entity_poly.pdbx_strand_id
1 'polypeptide(L)'
;MFSARRAFRTAGACAAVVAVGGVSTILGVAKGSFAAPQQAETNDHDERPIAPDRHSHLETCAPDLGGVKVPYEFNGFFKPVSMDSLKNVEAGRKVPLKFRVIDTTDNCVISNLAAVGAVTLNEVACPGEPDAAPLPVPFEGSQVRFDKHDQQFVREWTVPAKRRTCYDISQSVWTEPASTTAHFRAK
;
A
#
# COMPACT_ATOMS: atom_id res chain seq x y z
N MET A 1 -24.23 47.55 37.25
CA MET A 1 -23.36 48.60 37.82
C MET A 1 -22.02 47.98 38.14
N PHE A 2 -20.93 48.72 37.87
CA PHE A 2 -19.51 48.34 37.85
C PHE A 2 -19.05 47.43 36.69
N SER A 3 -17.87 47.59 36.11
CA SER A 3 -17.02 48.75 35.74
C SER A 3 -15.85 48.10 34.99
N ALA A 4 -15.37 48.77 33.94
CA ALA A 4 -14.32 48.31 33.04
C ALA A 4 -12.95 48.07 33.72
N ARG A 5 -12.08 47.27 33.08
CA ARG A 5 -10.70 47.68 32.75
C ARG A 5 -10.06 46.77 31.69
N ARG A 6 -9.32 47.44 30.81
CA ARG A 6 -8.57 46.99 29.61
C ARG A 6 -7.17 46.49 29.97
N ALA A 7 -6.52 45.95 28.91
CA ALA A 7 -5.08 46.06 28.56
C ALA A 7 -4.20 44.89 29.03
N PHE A 8 -3.18 44.40 28.31
CA PHE A 8 -2.48 44.82 27.09
C PHE A 8 -1.48 43.69 26.70
N ARG A 9 -1.18 43.53 25.38
CA ARG A 9 0.14 43.23 24.73
C ARG A 9 0.92 41.94 25.15
N THR A 10 1.75 41.26 24.35
CA THR A 10 2.41 41.44 23.02
C THR A 10 3.01 40.05 22.67
N ALA A 11 2.87 39.54 21.43
CA ALA A 11 3.85 39.56 20.34
C ALA A 11 5.19 38.83 20.59
N GLY A 12 5.45 37.81 19.77
CA GLY A 12 6.76 37.23 19.52
C GLY A 12 6.86 36.85 18.04
N ALA A 13 7.21 37.83 17.21
CA ALA A 13 7.53 37.64 15.80
C ALA A 13 9.04 37.37 15.67
N CYS A 14 9.43 36.35 14.91
CA CYS A 14 10.81 36.24 14.40
C CYS A 14 10.88 36.88 13.01
N ALA A 15 11.86 37.76 12.88
CA ALA A 15 11.95 38.81 11.89
C ALA A 15 12.44 38.36 10.51
N ALA A 16 11.90 39.02 9.50
CA ALA A 16 12.49 39.12 8.17
C ALA A 16 13.69 40.10 8.20
N VAL A 17 14.78 39.75 7.53
CA VAL A 17 15.87 40.69 7.24
C VAL A 17 15.61 41.32 5.89
N VAL A 18 15.46 42.65 5.91
CA VAL A 18 15.28 43.54 4.78
C VAL A 18 16.65 43.89 4.19
N ALA A 19 16.79 43.79 2.87
CA ALA A 19 17.90 44.37 2.12
C ALA A 19 17.53 45.79 1.65
N VAL A 20 18.31 46.80 2.01
CA VAL A 20 18.31 48.12 1.34
C VAL A 20 19.77 48.54 1.13
N GLY A 21 20.05 48.97 -0.10
CA GLY A 21 21.39 49.34 -0.55
C GLY A 21 21.94 50.64 0.04
N GLY A 22 23.26 50.77 -0.08
CA GLY A 22 24.01 51.99 0.15
C GLY A 22 25.29 51.95 -0.68
N VAL A 23 25.41 52.89 -1.62
CA VAL A 23 26.58 53.13 -2.45
C VAL A 23 27.67 53.78 -1.59
N SER A 24 28.90 53.26 -1.65
CA SER A 24 30.08 54.01 -1.23
C SER A 24 31.29 53.61 -2.06
N THR A 25 31.80 54.59 -2.81
CA THR A 25 32.95 54.52 -3.71
C THR A 25 34.25 54.40 -2.90
N ILE A 26 35.07 53.38 -3.15
CA ILE A 26 36.51 53.43 -2.85
C ILE A 26 37.29 52.90 -4.05
N LEU A 27 38.13 53.78 -4.56
CA LEU A 27 39.12 53.57 -5.62
C LEU A 27 40.26 52.71 -5.07
N GLY A 28 40.57 51.59 -5.74
CA GLY A 28 41.69 50.72 -5.37
C GLY A 28 42.04 49.78 -6.51
N VAL A 29 42.94 50.23 -7.39
CA VAL A 29 43.51 49.45 -8.48
C VAL A 29 44.47 48.42 -7.90
N ALA A 30 44.18 47.13 -8.10
CA ALA A 30 45.19 46.06 -8.02
C ALA A 30 44.94 45.06 -9.15
N LYS A 31 45.86 45.03 -10.12
CA LYS A 31 46.00 43.98 -11.13
C LYS A 31 46.43 42.69 -10.43
N GLY A 32 45.67 41.62 -10.59
CA GLY A 32 46.02 40.27 -10.15
C GLY A 32 45.46 39.25 -11.13
N SER A 33 46.36 38.50 -11.76
CA SER A 33 46.14 37.60 -12.90
C SER A 33 45.03 36.56 -12.70
N PHE A 34 44.24 36.37 -13.76
CA PHE A 34 43.42 35.17 -13.96
C PHE A 34 44.34 33.97 -14.22
N ALA A 35 44.31 33.00 -13.32
CA ALA A 35 44.77 31.64 -13.57
C ALA A 35 43.58 30.70 -13.37
N ALA A 36 43.00 30.22 -14.49
CA ALA A 36 42.30 28.93 -14.50
C ALA A 36 43.36 27.84 -14.27
N PRO A 37 43.07 26.77 -13.51
CA PRO A 37 42.41 25.59 -14.10
C PRO A 37 41.61 24.79 -13.01
N GLN A 38 40.95 23.64 -13.16
CA GLN A 38 40.80 22.58 -14.15
C GLN A 38 39.34 22.10 -14.11
N GLN A 39 38.85 21.62 -15.24
CA GLN A 39 37.58 20.92 -15.38
C GLN A 39 37.56 19.67 -14.51
N ALA A 40 36.49 19.49 -13.73
CA ALA A 40 36.19 18.20 -13.12
C ALA A 40 35.67 17.26 -14.22
N GLU A 41 36.37 16.14 -14.42
CA GLU A 41 35.93 15.02 -15.24
C GLU A 41 34.55 14.55 -14.80
N THR A 42 33.60 14.56 -15.74
CA THR A 42 32.34 13.83 -15.63
C THR A 42 32.65 12.35 -15.78
N ASN A 43 32.59 11.58 -14.68
CA ASN A 43 32.54 10.12 -14.75
C ASN A 43 31.20 9.71 -15.35
N ASP A 44 31.23 9.44 -16.64
CA ASP A 44 30.15 8.87 -17.43
C ASP A 44 30.10 7.36 -17.13
N HIS A 45 29.18 6.95 -16.25
CA HIS A 45 28.89 5.54 -16.01
C HIS A 45 27.69 5.13 -16.85
N ASP A 46 27.98 4.69 -18.08
CA ASP A 46 27.38 3.55 -18.78
C ASP A 46 25.91 3.25 -18.43
N GLU A 47 24.99 4.15 -18.82
CA GLU A 47 23.57 3.84 -18.87
C GLU A 47 23.28 2.99 -20.11
N ARG A 48 23.53 1.68 -20.02
CA ARG A 48 22.95 0.71 -20.94
C ARG A 48 21.43 0.75 -20.80
N PRO A 49 20.65 0.96 -21.88
CA PRO A 49 19.20 0.86 -21.81
C PRO A 49 18.81 -0.59 -21.49
N ILE A 50 18.25 -0.80 -20.31
CA ILE A 50 17.68 -2.08 -19.90
C ILE A 50 16.47 -2.33 -20.80
N ALA A 51 16.56 -3.35 -21.66
CA ALA A 51 15.40 -3.83 -22.40
C ALA A 51 14.31 -4.24 -21.40
N PRO A 52 13.03 -3.85 -21.58
CA PRO A 52 11.97 -4.23 -20.65
C PRO A 52 11.83 -5.76 -20.63
N ASP A 53 12.15 -6.37 -19.49
CA ASP A 53 11.92 -7.79 -19.25
C ASP A 53 10.41 -8.05 -19.32
N ARG A 54 10.02 -9.01 -20.16
CA ARG A 54 8.63 -9.39 -20.46
C ARG A 54 8.04 -10.30 -19.39
N HIS A 55 8.21 -9.93 -18.13
CA HIS A 55 7.32 -10.35 -17.08
C HIS A 55 6.52 -9.13 -16.67
N SER A 56 5.20 -9.27 -16.58
CA SER A 56 4.26 -8.22 -16.17
C SER A 56 4.53 -7.79 -14.72
N HIS A 57 5.67 -7.16 -14.49
CA HIS A 57 6.11 -6.61 -13.23
C HIS A 57 5.36 -5.29 -13.06
N LEU A 58 4.23 -5.36 -12.39
CA LEU A 58 3.56 -4.15 -11.90
C LEU A 58 4.50 -3.50 -10.90
N GLU A 59 4.90 -2.25 -11.16
CA GLU A 59 5.77 -1.51 -10.25
C GLU A 59 5.12 -1.42 -8.86
N THR A 60 5.91 -1.33 -7.79
CA THR A 60 5.35 -1.16 -6.44
C THR A 60 5.16 0.32 -6.16
N CYS A 61 3.93 0.77 -5.87
CA CYS A 61 3.68 2.15 -5.52
C CYS A 61 4.05 2.49 -4.06
N ALA A 62 4.40 3.76 -3.85
CA ALA A 62 4.49 4.31 -2.51
C ALA A 62 3.10 4.27 -1.85
N PRO A 63 3.02 4.00 -0.53
CA PRO A 63 1.76 4.11 0.19
C PRO A 63 1.20 5.53 0.07
N ASP A 64 -0.09 5.70 -0.27
CA ASP A 64 -0.74 6.99 -0.10
C ASP A 64 -0.78 7.34 1.40
N LEU A 65 -0.15 8.46 1.74
CA LEU A 65 0.01 8.96 3.11
C LEU A 65 -0.97 10.09 3.46
N GLY A 66 -1.92 10.46 2.59
CA GLY A 66 -2.73 11.65 2.90
C GLY A 66 -3.93 11.94 2.01
N GLY A 67 -5.10 11.46 2.43
CA GLY A 67 -6.37 12.16 2.27
C GLY A 67 -7.06 12.06 0.91
N VAL A 68 -6.43 11.48 -0.11
CA VAL A 68 -7.07 11.20 -1.41
C VAL A 68 -7.57 9.76 -1.37
N LYS A 69 -8.83 9.54 -1.77
CA LYS A 69 -9.35 8.18 -1.95
C LYS A 69 -8.76 7.64 -3.26
N VAL A 70 -7.78 6.76 -3.13
CA VAL A 70 -7.23 6.03 -4.27
C VAL A 70 -8.08 4.80 -4.57
N PRO A 71 -8.57 4.62 -5.81
CA PRO A 71 -9.33 3.43 -6.19
C PRO A 71 -8.44 2.18 -6.19
N TYR A 72 -8.66 1.30 -5.21
CA TYR A 72 -7.96 0.03 -5.11
C TYR A 72 -8.77 -1.11 -5.72
N GLU A 73 -8.09 -1.95 -6.49
CA GLU A 73 -8.61 -3.20 -7.02
C GLU A 73 -8.02 -4.39 -6.28
N PHE A 74 -8.88 -5.33 -5.88
CA PHE A 74 -8.44 -6.61 -5.36
C PHE A 74 -8.11 -7.53 -6.54
N ASN A 75 -6.87 -8.00 -6.59
CA ASN A 75 -6.42 -8.92 -7.62
C ASN A 75 -6.16 -10.31 -7.00
N GLY A 76 -7.18 -11.15 -7.14
CA GLY A 76 -7.09 -12.59 -7.11
C GLY A 76 -6.98 -13.25 -5.73
N PHE A 77 -7.22 -14.54 -5.70
CA PHE A 77 -6.50 -15.43 -4.81
C PHE A 77 -5.57 -16.27 -5.67
N PHE A 78 -4.26 -16.17 -5.43
CA PHE A 78 -3.24 -16.93 -6.15
C PHE A 78 -3.09 -18.33 -5.55
N LYS A 79 -2.56 -19.25 -6.38
CA LYS A 79 -2.37 -20.66 -6.01
C LYS A 79 -1.70 -20.79 -4.63
N PRO A 80 -2.20 -21.69 -3.76
CA PRO A 80 -3.08 -22.83 -4.06
C PRO A 80 -4.58 -22.51 -4.12
N VAL A 81 -4.98 -21.31 -3.75
CA VAL A 81 -6.38 -20.87 -3.85
C VAL A 81 -6.61 -20.30 -5.25
N SER A 82 -7.78 -20.55 -5.84
CA SER A 82 -8.23 -19.83 -7.04
C SER A 82 -9.74 -19.63 -6.95
N MET A 83 -10.24 -18.59 -7.60
CA MET A 83 -11.63 -18.14 -7.47
C MET A 83 -12.58 -18.87 -8.41
N ASP A 84 -12.04 -19.58 -9.40
CA ASP A 84 -12.81 -20.10 -10.54
C ASP A 84 -13.56 -21.40 -10.22
N SER A 85 -13.32 -22.01 -9.05
CA SER A 85 -13.87 -23.32 -8.69
C SER A 85 -13.77 -23.61 -7.20
N LEU A 86 -14.70 -24.44 -6.70
CA LEU A 86 -14.67 -24.97 -5.33
C LEU A 86 -13.34 -25.70 -5.05
N LYS A 87 -12.59 -25.24 -4.05
CA LYS A 87 -11.30 -25.85 -3.67
C LYS A 87 -11.45 -26.83 -2.51
N ASN A 88 -11.04 -28.07 -2.74
CA ASN A 88 -10.97 -29.06 -1.67
C ASN A 88 -9.69 -28.88 -0.86
N VAL A 89 -9.83 -28.52 0.41
CA VAL A 89 -8.74 -28.32 1.37
C VAL A 89 -8.88 -29.30 2.52
N GLU A 90 -7.78 -29.83 3.04
CA GLU A 90 -7.84 -30.77 4.16
C GLU A 90 -8.23 -30.02 5.44
N ALA A 91 -9.22 -30.54 6.16
CA ALA A 91 -9.69 -29.94 7.40
C ALA A 91 -8.56 -29.83 8.45
N GLY A 92 -8.49 -28.70 9.16
CA GLY A 92 -7.43 -28.43 10.15
C GLY A 92 -6.07 -28.03 9.56
N ARG A 93 -5.90 -28.00 8.23
CA ARG A 93 -4.64 -27.54 7.62
C ARG A 93 -4.59 -26.03 7.50
N LYS A 94 -3.36 -25.53 7.40
CA LYS A 94 -3.08 -24.15 7.03
C LYS A 94 -3.03 -24.01 5.52
N VAL A 95 -3.74 -23.02 5.00
CA VAL A 95 -3.79 -22.68 3.58
C VAL A 95 -3.34 -21.23 3.42
N PRO A 96 -2.32 -20.94 2.60
CA PRO A 96 -1.91 -19.57 2.34
C PRO A 96 -2.91 -18.91 1.39
N LEU A 97 -3.53 -17.83 1.86
CA LEU A 97 -4.29 -16.90 1.05
C LEU A 97 -3.32 -15.86 0.51
N LYS A 98 -3.13 -15.84 -0.81
CA LYS A 98 -2.22 -14.94 -1.52
C LYS A 98 -3.00 -14.04 -2.44
N PHE A 99 -2.79 -12.74 -2.41
CA PHE A 99 -3.52 -11.79 -3.25
C PHE A 99 -2.73 -10.51 -3.47
N ARG A 100 -3.12 -9.71 -4.46
CA ARG A 100 -2.54 -8.39 -4.73
C ARG A 100 -3.60 -7.32 -4.53
N VAL A 101 -3.13 -6.13 -4.17
CA VAL A 101 -3.96 -4.92 -4.21
C VAL A 101 -3.30 -4.02 -5.22
N ILE A 102 -4.06 -3.61 -6.23
CA ILE A 102 -3.59 -2.77 -7.32
C ILE A 102 -4.18 -1.38 -7.13
N ASP A 103 -3.35 -0.36 -7.25
CA ASP A 103 -3.83 1.00 -7.45
C ASP A 103 -4.14 1.17 -8.92
N THR A 104 -5.42 1.42 -9.21
CA THR A 104 -5.91 1.55 -10.59
C THR A 104 -5.58 2.91 -11.22
N THR A 105 -5.15 3.88 -10.43
CA THR A 105 -4.70 5.20 -10.90
C THR A 105 -3.33 5.11 -11.55
N ASP A 106 -2.38 4.51 -10.83
CA ASP A 106 -0.97 4.41 -11.24
C ASP A 106 -0.63 3.01 -11.82
N ASN A 107 -1.60 2.10 -11.85
CA ASN A 107 -1.49 0.73 -12.36
C ASN A 107 -0.30 -0.05 -11.76
N CYS A 108 -0.23 -0.04 -10.43
CA CYS A 108 0.90 -0.54 -9.66
C CYS A 108 0.45 -1.37 -8.44
N VAL A 109 1.32 -2.23 -7.91
CA VAL A 109 1.05 -3.02 -6.71
C VAL A 109 1.23 -2.17 -5.46
N ILE A 110 0.22 -2.19 -4.59
CA ILE A 110 0.30 -1.58 -3.26
C ILE A 110 0.93 -2.57 -2.29
N SER A 111 1.93 -2.09 -1.55
CA SER A 111 2.63 -2.87 -0.51
C SER A 111 2.21 -2.50 0.92
N ASN A 112 1.41 -1.44 1.07
CA ASN A 112 0.94 -0.96 2.37
C ASN A 112 -0.10 -1.92 2.97
N LEU A 113 0.16 -2.41 4.18
CA LEU A 113 -0.80 -3.24 4.92
C LEU A 113 -2.10 -2.50 5.25
N ALA A 114 -2.08 -1.17 5.36
CA ALA A 114 -3.28 -0.36 5.60
C ALA A 114 -4.29 -0.42 4.44
N ALA A 115 -3.86 -0.81 3.24
CA ALA A 115 -4.75 -1.01 2.10
C ALA A 115 -5.56 -2.31 2.21
N VAL A 116 -5.14 -3.25 3.08
CA VAL A 116 -5.81 -4.54 3.27
C VAL A 116 -6.91 -4.39 4.32
N GLY A 117 -8.14 -4.72 3.92
CA GLY A 117 -9.32 -4.64 4.76
C GLY A 117 -9.57 -5.89 5.60
N ALA A 118 -10.82 -6.03 6.02
CA ALA A 118 -11.29 -7.15 6.83
C ALA A 118 -11.32 -8.46 6.02
N VAL A 119 -11.17 -9.57 6.76
CA VAL A 119 -11.44 -10.91 6.24
C VAL A 119 -12.69 -11.45 6.93
N THR A 120 -13.59 -12.05 6.17
CA THR A 120 -14.78 -12.73 6.68
C THR A 120 -14.78 -14.18 6.23
N LEU A 121 -15.36 -15.05 7.06
CA LEU A 121 -15.52 -16.47 6.80
C LEU A 121 -16.96 -16.85 7.11
N ASN A 122 -17.65 -17.43 6.13
CA ASN A 122 -19.00 -17.94 6.30
C ASN A 122 -19.02 -19.43 5.98
N GLU A 123 -19.69 -20.23 6.80
CA GLU A 123 -20.14 -21.57 6.42
C GLU A 123 -21.33 -21.44 5.47
N VAL A 124 -21.30 -22.17 4.36
CA VAL A 124 -22.32 -22.13 3.30
C VAL A 124 -22.72 -23.55 2.89
N ALA A 125 -23.87 -23.69 2.23
CA ALA A 125 -24.28 -24.95 1.63
C ALA A 125 -23.27 -25.40 0.57
N CYS A 126 -22.93 -26.70 0.56
CA CYS A 126 -22.06 -27.22 -0.49
C CYS A 126 -22.80 -27.34 -1.83
N PRO A 127 -22.12 -27.28 -2.98
CA PRO A 127 -22.77 -27.48 -4.28
C PRO A 127 -23.52 -28.81 -4.34
N GLY A 128 -24.80 -28.74 -4.70
CA GLY A 128 -25.71 -29.90 -4.76
C GLY A 128 -26.48 -30.19 -3.47
N GLU A 129 -26.22 -29.45 -2.39
CA GLU A 129 -27.07 -29.44 -1.19
C GLU A 129 -28.16 -28.37 -1.32
N PRO A 130 -29.28 -28.48 -0.57
CA PRO A 130 -30.27 -27.43 -0.50
C PRO A 130 -29.64 -26.11 -0.04
N ASP A 131 -30.04 -25.00 -0.66
CA ASP A 131 -29.57 -23.68 -0.28
C ASP A 131 -29.85 -23.41 1.21
N ALA A 132 -28.82 -22.96 1.91
CA ALA A 132 -28.89 -22.56 3.31
C ALA A 132 -28.33 -21.14 3.45
N ALA A 133 -28.86 -20.38 4.41
CA ALA A 133 -28.34 -19.05 4.71
C ALA A 133 -26.87 -19.16 5.16
N PRO A 134 -25.96 -18.29 4.67
CA PRO A 134 -24.58 -18.26 5.15
C PRO A 134 -24.53 -18.03 6.65
N LEU A 135 -23.73 -18.85 7.35
CA LEU A 135 -23.52 -18.73 8.79
C LEU A 135 -22.12 -18.16 9.05
N PRO A 136 -21.99 -16.96 9.64
CA PRO A 136 -20.69 -16.41 10.01
C PRO A 136 -19.97 -17.32 11.01
N VAL A 137 -18.71 -17.63 10.73
CA VAL A 137 -17.86 -18.41 11.63
C VAL A 137 -16.53 -17.67 11.88
N PRO A 138 -15.87 -17.90 13.02
CA PRO A 138 -14.60 -17.24 13.31
C PRO A 138 -13.54 -17.55 12.24
N PHE A 139 -12.89 -16.51 11.71
CA PHE A 139 -11.71 -16.69 10.87
C PHE A 139 -10.50 -16.95 11.77
N GLU A 140 -9.87 -18.11 11.62
CA GLU A 140 -8.62 -18.45 12.30
C GLU A 140 -7.44 -18.33 11.34
N GLY A 141 -6.49 -17.45 11.60
CA GLY A 141 -5.35 -17.28 10.72
C GLY A 141 -4.28 -16.32 11.24
N SER A 142 -3.19 -16.20 10.48
CA SER A 142 -2.09 -15.27 10.80
C SER A 142 -2.50 -13.82 10.53
N GLN A 143 -1.66 -12.87 10.96
CA GLN A 143 -1.70 -11.52 10.42
C GLN A 143 -1.26 -11.50 8.94
N VAL A 144 -1.66 -10.46 8.20
CA VAL A 144 -1.24 -10.25 6.81
C VAL A 144 0.21 -9.78 6.79
N ARG A 145 0.98 -10.28 5.83
CA ARG A 145 2.31 -9.76 5.48
C ARG A 145 2.38 -9.46 3.99
N PHE A 146 3.23 -8.53 3.60
CA PHE A 146 3.58 -8.32 2.20
C PHE A 146 4.84 -9.13 1.84
N ASP A 147 4.75 -9.90 0.77
CA ASP A 147 5.85 -10.65 0.17
C ASP A 147 6.47 -9.81 -0.95
N LYS A 148 7.70 -9.34 -0.74
CA LYS A 148 8.38 -8.46 -1.69
C LYS A 148 8.86 -9.18 -2.94
N HIS A 149 9.11 -10.49 -2.86
CA HIS A 149 9.60 -11.26 -4.01
C HIS A 149 8.48 -11.45 -5.04
N ASP A 150 7.32 -11.90 -4.56
CA ASP A 150 6.17 -12.15 -5.42
C ASP A 150 5.24 -10.92 -5.55
N GLN A 151 5.57 -9.81 -4.89
CA GLN A 151 4.76 -8.59 -4.77
C GLN A 151 3.29 -8.92 -4.44
N GLN A 152 3.04 -9.60 -3.34
CA GLN A 152 1.69 -10.04 -2.97
C GLN A 152 1.51 -10.03 -1.46
N PHE A 153 0.29 -9.83 -1.00
CA PHE A 153 -0.08 -10.07 0.38
C PHE A 153 -0.27 -11.56 0.63
N VAL A 154 0.15 -12.00 1.82
CA VAL A 154 0.04 -13.39 2.26
C VAL A 154 -0.55 -13.41 3.66
N ARG A 155 -1.56 -14.27 3.86
CA ARG A 155 -2.10 -14.61 5.17
C ARG A 155 -2.31 -16.12 5.24
N GLU A 156 -1.91 -16.76 6.33
CA GLU A 156 -2.29 -18.15 6.58
C GLU A 156 -3.71 -18.22 7.14
N TRP A 157 -4.55 -19.07 6.55
CA TRP A 157 -5.85 -19.45 7.09
C TRP A 157 -5.81 -20.88 7.60
N THR A 158 -6.26 -21.12 8.83
CA THR A 158 -6.48 -22.46 9.37
C THR A 158 -7.89 -22.91 9.00
N VAL A 159 -7.98 -23.94 8.16
CA VAL A 159 -9.26 -24.53 7.76
C VAL A 159 -9.94 -25.12 9.00
N PRO A 160 -11.21 -24.81 9.27
CA PRO A 160 -11.93 -25.43 10.37
C PRO A 160 -11.87 -26.96 10.31
N ALA A 161 -11.83 -27.62 11.47
CA ALA A 161 -11.69 -29.07 11.56
C ALA A 161 -12.95 -29.84 11.10
N LYS A 162 -14.08 -29.14 10.90
CA LYS A 162 -15.35 -29.73 10.45
C LYS A 162 -15.23 -30.17 8.99
N ARG A 163 -15.24 -31.48 8.77
CA ARG A 163 -15.15 -32.09 7.44
C ARG A 163 -16.47 -31.98 6.68
N ARG A 164 -16.38 -32.06 5.35
CA ARG A 164 -17.48 -31.98 4.37
C ARG A 164 -18.25 -30.66 4.39
N THR A 165 -17.74 -29.63 5.05
CA THR A 165 -18.35 -28.31 5.12
C THR A 165 -17.77 -27.40 4.06
N CYS A 166 -18.62 -26.56 3.47
CA CYS A 166 -18.22 -25.55 2.50
C CYS A 166 -18.13 -24.16 3.16
N TYR A 167 -17.16 -23.38 2.71
CA TYR A 167 -16.82 -22.10 3.28
C TYR A 167 -16.60 -21.05 2.19
N ASP A 168 -17.09 -19.85 2.47
CA ASP A 168 -16.81 -18.65 1.69
C ASP A 168 -15.87 -17.76 2.49
N ILE A 169 -14.70 -17.47 1.93
CA ILE A 169 -13.77 -16.49 2.49
C ILE A 169 -13.82 -15.26 1.64
N SER A 170 -14.14 -14.12 2.25
CA SER A 170 -14.08 -12.83 1.58
C SER A 170 -12.98 -11.96 2.18
N GLN A 171 -12.17 -11.35 1.32
CA GLN A 171 -11.16 -10.37 1.72
C GLN A 171 -11.52 -9.02 1.08
N SER A 172 -11.60 -7.96 1.89
CA SER A 172 -11.83 -6.59 1.40
C SER A 172 -10.55 -5.76 1.34
N VAL A 173 -10.62 -4.62 0.64
CA VAL A 173 -9.59 -3.57 0.63
C VAL A 173 -10.17 -2.24 1.13
N TRP A 174 -9.30 -1.32 1.55
CA TRP A 174 -9.68 -0.13 2.34
C TRP A 174 -10.61 0.87 1.62
N THR A 175 -10.54 1.04 0.30
CA THR A 175 -11.14 2.22 -0.36
C THR A 175 -12.44 2.01 -1.13
N GLU A 176 -12.93 0.80 -1.33
CA GLU A 176 -14.10 0.50 -2.19
C GLU A 176 -14.81 -0.77 -1.69
N PRO A 177 -16.05 -1.09 -2.13
CA PRO A 177 -16.67 -2.39 -1.84
C PRO A 177 -15.94 -3.59 -2.47
N ALA A 178 -14.78 -3.35 -3.10
CA ALA A 178 -13.87 -4.33 -3.66
C ALA A 178 -13.52 -5.37 -2.58
N SER A 179 -14.30 -6.43 -2.63
CA SER A 179 -14.14 -7.64 -1.86
C SER A 179 -14.19 -8.77 -2.86
N THR A 180 -13.49 -9.82 -2.52
CA THR A 180 -13.39 -10.97 -3.40
C THR A 180 -13.51 -12.20 -2.56
N THR A 181 -14.35 -13.11 -3.04
CA THR A 181 -14.75 -14.31 -2.33
C THR A 181 -14.14 -15.53 -2.99
N ALA A 182 -13.59 -16.43 -2.18
CA ALA A 182 -13.14 -17.76 -2.60
C ALA A 182 -13.96 -18.84 -1.89
N HIS A 183 -14.32 -19.86 -2.66
CA HIS A 183 -15.16 -20.97 -2.21
C HIS A 183 -14.32 -22.22 -1.91
N PHE A 184 -14.48 -22.78 -0.72
CA PHE A 184 -13.71 -23.92 -0.22
C PHE A 184 -14.61 -25.05 0.26
N ARG A 185 -14.10 -26.27 0.21
CA ARG A 185 -14.68 -27.44 0.86
C ARG A 185 -13.61 -28.10 1.73
N ALA A 186 -13.89 -28.21 3.03
CA ALA A 186 -13.07 -28.97 3.94
C ALA A 186 -13.31 -30.47 3.71
N LYS A 187 -12.26 -31.24 3.37
CA LYS A 187 -12.31 -32.70 3.22
C LYS A 187 -11.64 -33.42 4.37
#